data_AF-A0A839DNY7-F1
#
_entry.id   AF-A0A839DNY7-F1
#
_cell.length_a   1.000
_cell.length_b   1.000
_cell.length_c   1.000
_cell.angle_alpha   90.00
_cell.angle_beta   90.00
_cell.angle_gamma   90.00
#
_symmetry.space_group_name_H-M   'P 1'
#
loop_
_entity.id
_entity.type
_entity.pdbx_description
1 polymer ?
#
loop_
_entity_poly.entity_id
_entity_poly.type
_entity_poly.pdbx_seq_one_letter_code
_entity_poly.pdbx_strand_id
1 'polypeptide(L)'
;MHSDALPGAFRRLSDDEQDATEIYYAEGELIPGLLRTEDYARALIRIARSASVETTPDDIEPRVQFRLDRQELVTREEPPQMWFVIGEAALRRPMGRWDILHEQLLQLLDGIERHPHVVIQVAPLAIVDHPLLGGSLEILRFGDQAPDIVHQPTFTGGGVYAIEDHDIAECTRARQAACRGARPGRIACVHRAARGGDRPRAAEQPLGPWFTSSYSGGNNNSCVEARFTARGTDVRDSKAPHHGHLGFTTAQWTSFLPTVHHSRDPRG
;
A
#
# COMPACT_ATOMS: atom_id res chain seq x y z
N MET A 1 -27.26 18.50 1.01
CA MET A 1 -26.22 17.47 0.78
C MET A 1 -26.93 16.24 0.23
N HIS A 2 -27.00 16.08 -1.09
CA HIS A 2 -27.60 14.91 -1.72
C HIS A 2 -26.48 13.93 -2.06
N SER A 3 -26.54 12.76 -1.43
CA SER A 3 -25.69 11.61 -1.73
C SER A 3 -26.21 10.97 -3.01
N ASP A 4 -25.70 11.39 -4.15
CA ASP A 4 -25.95 10.69 -5.40
C ASP A 4 -25.06 9.44 -5.49
N ALA A 5 -25.61 8.36 -6.05
CA ALA A 5 -24.99 7.04 -6.06
C ALA A 5 -23.69 6.99 -6.88
N LEU A 6 -23.39 8.01 -7.70
CA LEU A 6 -22.06 8.38 -8.21
C LEU A 6 -22.08 9.91 -8.45
N PRO A 7 -21.38 10.74 -7.65
CA PRO A 7 -21.40 12.19 -7.88
C PRO A 7 -20.78 12.52 -9.25
N GLY A 8 -21.38 13.46 -10.00
CA GLY A 8 -20.92 13.89 -11.33
C GLY A 8 -19.43 14.30 -11.40
N ALA A 9 -18.81 14.59 -10.25
CA ALA A 9 -17.36 14.81 -10.12
C ALA A 9 -16.52 13.61 -10.56
N PHE A 10 -16.98 12.37 -10.35
CA PHE A 10 -16.28 11.17 -10.82
C PHE A 10 -16.41 10.96 -12.32
N ARG A 11 -17.56 11.31 -12.91
CA ARG A 11 -17.79 11.19 -14.36
C ARG A 11 -16.85 12.12 -15.11
N ARG A 12 -16.76 13.38 -14.68
CA ARG A 12 -15.82 14.34 -15.25
C ARG A 12 -14.38 13.79 -15.29
N LEU A 13 -13.90 13.27 -14.16
CA LEU A 13 -12.56 12.68 -14.10
C LEU A 13 -12.39 11.54 -15.11
N SER A 14 -13.38 10.63 -15.18
CA SER A 14 -13.32 9.51 -16.12
C SER A 14 -13.30 9.98 -17.59
N ASP A 15 -14.06 11.03 -17.92
CA ASP A 15 -14.08 11.59 -19.27
C ASP A 15 -12.71 12.24 -19.58
N ASP A 16 -12.20 13.06 -18.65
CA ASP A 16 -10.90 13.72 -18.76
C ASP A 16 -9.75 12.67 -18.88
N GLU A 17 -9.81 11.55 -18.15
CA GLU A 17 -8.84 10.45 -18.27
C GLU A 17 -8.89 9.73 -19.62
N GLN A 18 -10.08 9.60 -20.22
CA GLN A 18 -10.24 8.97 -21.53
C GLN A 18 -9.62 9.81 -22.65
N ASP A 19 -9.73 11.13 -22.53
CA ASP A 19 -9.19 12.08 -23.52
C ASP A 19 -7.71 12.41 -23.30
N ALA A 20 -7.16 12.11 -22.12
CA ALA A 20 -5.76 12.36 -21.81
C ALA A 20 -4.81 11.52 -22.68
N THR A 21 -3.67 12.13 -23.04
CA THR A 21 -2.55 11.50 -23.74
C THR A 21 -1.44 11.05 -22.78
N GLU A 22 -1.29 11.79 -21.68
CA GLU A 22 -0.39 11.48 -20.57
C GLU A 22 -1.13 11.63 -19.25
N ILE A 23 -0.91 10.68 -18.34
CA ILE A 23 -1.49 10.68 -17.00
C ILE A 23 -0.39 10.50 -15.98
N TYR A 24 -0.31 11.42 -15.02
CA TYR A 24 0.63 11.35 -13.92
C TYR A 24 -0.11 11.24 -12.61
N TYR A 25 0.19 10.20 -11.85
CA TYR A 25 -0.30 9.99 -10.50
C TYR A 25 0.83 10.13 -9.50
N ALA A 26 0.55 10.81 -8.39
CA ALA A 26 1.41 10.78 -7.23
C ALA A 26 0.57 10.60 -5.97
N GLU A 27 0.78 9.49 -5.27
CA GLU A 27 -0.01 9.08 -4.11
C GLU A 27 0.93 8.49 -3.05
N GLY A 28 0.83 8.98 -1.82
CA GLY A 28 1.74 8.60 -0.74
C GLY A 28 1.26 7.39 0.05
N GLU A 29 -0.05 7.28 0.25
CA GLU A 29 -0.63 6.39 1.28
C GLU A 29 -1.50 5.28 0.73
N LEU A 30 -1.97 5.41 -0.51
CA LEU A 30 -2.84 4.44 -1.16
C LEU A 30 -2.23 3.96 -2.48
N ILE A 31 -2.67 2.81 -2.99
CA ILE A 31 -2.39 2.46 -4.39
C ILE A 31 -3.23 3.40 -5.30
N PRO A 32 -2.69 3.96 -6.40
CA PRO A 32 -3.45 4.79 -7.35
C PRO A 32 -4.67 4.06 -7.93
N GLY A 33 -5.75 4.81 -8.20
CA GLY A 33 -7.06 4.26 -8.59
C GLY A 33 -7.03 3.30 -9.79
N LEU A 34 -6.31 3.68 -10.85
CA LEU A 34 -6.17 2.89 -12.07
C LEU A 34 -5.36 1.59 -11.90
N LEU A 35 -4.71 1.40 -10.75
CA LEU A 35 -3.88 0.23 -10.47
C LEU A 35 -4.49 -0.69 -9.41
N ARG A 36 -5.69 -0.40 -8.90
CA ARG A 36 -6.30 -1.15 -7.81
C ARG A 36 -6.93 -2.45 -8.30
N THR A 37 -6.82 -3.52 -7.53
CA THR A 37 -7.70 -4.69 -7.69
C THR A 37 -9.11 -4.33 -7.21
N GLU A 38 -10.08 -5.11 -7.69
CA GLU A 38 -11.47 -5.01 -7.24
C GLU A 38 -11.59 -5.08 -5.71
N ASP A 39 -10.92 -6.06 -5.09
CA ASP A 39 -10.98 -6.24 -3.64
C ASP A 39 -10.30 -5.12 -2.87
N TYR A 40 -9.20 -4.56 -3.39
CA TYR A 40 -8.58 -3.36 -2.79
C TYR A 40 -9.52 -2.15 -2.88
N ALA A 41 -10.15 -1.93 -4.05
CA ALA A 41 -11.09 -0.84 -4.24
C ALA A 41 -12.31 -0.98 -3.31
N ARG A 42 -12.87 -2.19 -3.22
CA ARG A 42 -13.98 -2.53 -2.33
C ARG A 42 -13.63 -2.31 -0.86
N ALA A 43 -12.45 -2.76 -0.42
CA ALA A 43 -11.97 -2.56 0.95
C ALA A 43 -11.83 -1.08 1.29
N LEU A 44 -11.25 -0.29 0.38
CA LEU A 44 -11.08 1.15 0.58
C LEU A 44 -12.42 1.89 0.66
N ILE A 45 -13.38 1.58 -0.22
CA ILE A 45 -14.73 2.19 -0.20
C ILE A 45 -15.45 1.86 1.12
N ARG A 46 -15.36 0.60 1.58
CA ARG A 46 -15.92 0.17 2.86
C ARG A 46 -15.33 0.97 4.03
N ILE A 47 -14.01 1.09 4.10
CA ILE A 47 -13.33 1.87 5.15
C ILE A 47 -13.79 3.33 5.09
N ALA A 48 -13.77 3.93 3.91
CA ALA A 48 -14.10 5.34 3.74
C ALA A 48 -15.53 5.68 4.18
N ARG A 49 -16.48 4.81 3.84
CA ARG A 49 -17.89 5.00 4.19
C ARG A 49 -18.21 4.60 5.62
N SER A 50 -17.59 3.55 6.17
CA SER A 50 -17.78 3.15 7.57
C SER A 50 -17.46 4.26 8.57
N ALA A 51 -16.59 5.19 8.20
CA ALA A 51 -16.25 6.37 9.00
C ALA A 51 -17.28 7.51 8.91
N SER A 52 -18.25 7.45 7.99
CA SER A 52 -19.13 8.58 7.65
C SER A 52 -20.63 8.26 7.58
N VAL A 53 -21.05 7.06 7.15
CA VAL A 53 -22.47 6.66 7.01
C VAL A 53 -22.64 5.14 7.17
N GLU A 54 -23.81 4.70 7.65
CA GLU A 54 -24.21 3.28 7.60
C GLU A 54 -24.16 2.77 6.15
N THR A 55 -23.37 1.73 5.90
CA THR A 55 -22.99 1.31 4.55
C THR A 55 -23.65 -0.03 4.20
N THR A 56 -24.49 -0.04 3.17
CA THR A 56 -25.07 -1.27 2.61
C THR A 56 -24.20 -1.81 1.45
N PRO A 57 -24.27 -3.11 1.13
CA PRO A 57 -23.62 -3.66 -0.07
C PRO A 57 -24.05 -2.96 -1.37
N ASP A 58 -25.32 -2.58 -1.45
CA ASP A 58 -25.91 -1.91 -2.62
C ASP A 58 -25.32 -0.51 -2.88
N ASP A 59 -24.74 0.14 -1.86
CA ASP A 59 -24.01 1.40 -2.00
C ASP A 59 -22.56 1.23 -2.50
N ILE A 60 -21.97 0.04 -2.29
CA ILE A 60 -20.55 -0.21 -2.55
C ILE A 60 -20.34 -0.68 -3.98
N GLU A 61 -21.15 -1.62 -4.47
CA GLU A 61 -20.89 -2.30 -5.72
C GLU A 61 -20.91 -1.36 -6.94
N PRO A 62 -21.86 -0.41 -7.09
CA PRO A 62 -21.83 0.56 -8.19
C PRO A 62 -20.55 1.42 -8.20
N ARG A 63 -19.97 1.67 -7.02
CA ARG A 63 -18.74 2.46 -6.86
C ARG A 63 -17.49 1.67 -7.14
N VAL A 64 -17.51 0.36 -6.87
CA VAL A 64 -16.46 -0.57 -7.26
C VAL A 64 -16.48 -0.70 -8.77
N GLN A 65 -17.64 -1.01 -9.36
CA GLN A 65 -17.78 -1.17 -10.80
C GLN A 65 -17.28 0.06 -11.57
N PHE A 66 -17.71 1.26 -11.18
CA PHE A 66 -17.23 2.49 -11.82
C PHE A 66 -15.69 2.64 -11.78
N ARG A 67 -15.03 2.18 -10.71
CA ARG A 67 -13.56 2.22 -10.63
C ARG A 67 -12.91 1.16 -11.50
N LEU A 68 -13.55 0.02 -11.68
CA LEU A 68 -13.09 -1.04 -12.59
C LEU A 68 -13.26 -0.63 -14.05
N ASP A 69 -14.39 -0.01 -14.40
CA ASP A 69 -14.64 0.50 -15.75
C ASP A 69 -13.56 1.51 -16.18
N ARG A 70 -13.13 2.37 -15.24
CA ARG A 70 -12.00 3.29 -15.48
C ARG A 70 -10.67 2.58 -15.75
N GLN A 71 -10.47 1.38 -15.24
CA GLN A 71 -9.22 0.64 -15.44
C GLN A 71 -9.09 0.05 -16.85
N GLU A 72 -10.19 -0.04 -17.60
CA GLU A 72 -10.14 -0.44 -19.01
C GLU A 72 -9.21 0.46 -19.84
N LEU A 73 -9.01 1.71 -19.39
CA LEU A 73 -8.05 2.66 -19.95
C LEU A 73 -6.62 2.11 -20.01
N VAL A 74 -6.22 1.29 -19.04
CA VAL A 74 -4.87 0.69 -18.98
C VAL A 74 -4.68 -0.35 -20.09
N THR A 75 -5.77 -0.99 -20.52
CA THR A 75 -5.76 -2.15 -21.43
C THR A 75 -6.31 -1.86 -22.83
N ARG A 76 -6.75 -0.63 -23.11
CA ARG A 76 -7.29 -0.24 -24.43
C ARG A 76 -6.22 -0.29 -25.53
N GLU A 77 -6.66 -0.24 -26.78
CA GLU A 77 -5.77 -0.35 -27.96
C GLU A 77 -4.72 0.77 -28.02
N GLU A 78 -5.13 2.01 -27.73
CA GLU A 78 -4.25 3.20 -27.70
C GLU A 78 -4.21 3.81 -26.28
N PRO A 79 -3.56 3.17 -25.31
CA PRO A 79 -3.57 3.64 -23.92
C PRO A 79 -2.70 4.91 -23.77
N PRO A 80 -3.06 5.83 -22.86
CA PRO A 80 -2.21 6.98 -22.57
C PRO A 80 -0.91 6.52 -21.90
N GLN A 81 0.12 7.35 -21.98
CA GLN A 81 1.33 7.11 -21.18
C GLN A 81 1.04 7.42 -19.72
N MET A 82 1.32 6.47 -18.82
CA MET A 82 0.97 6.59 -17.41
C MET A 82 2.20 6.50 -16.51
N TRP A 83 2.36 7.46 -15.61
CA TRP A 83 3.42 7.46 -14.61
C TRP A 83 2.84 7.53 -13.21
N PHE A 84 3.22 6.59 -12.36
CA PHE A 84 2.76 6.48 -10.99
C PHE A 84 3.94 6.64 -10.03
N VAL A 85 3.89 7.65 -9.16
CA VAL A 85 4.75 7.73 -7.98
C VAL A 85 3.95 7.26 -6.78
N ILE A 86 4.34 6.11 -6.23
CA ILE A 86 3.66 5.48 -5.09
C ILE A 86 4.57 5.59 -3.87
N GLY A 87 4.05 6.06 -2.75
CA GLY A 87 4.77 6.03 -1.48
C GLY A 87 4.93 4.59 -0.97
N GLU A 88 6.09 4.28 -0.37
CA GLU A 88 6.36 2.96 0.22
C GLU A 88 5.34 2.58 1.31
N ALA A 89 4.70 3.57 1.95
CA ALA A 89 3.61 3.34 2.91
C ALA A 89 2.43 2.60 2.28
N ALA A 90 2.02 2.96 1.06
CA ALA A 90 0.93 2.32 0.33
C ALA A 90 1.18 0.83 0.05
N LEU A 91 2.44 0.43 -0.09
CA LEU A 91 2.84 -0.96 -0.34
C LEU A 91 2.92 -1.81 0.94
N ARG A 92 2.89 -1.16 2.11
CA ARG A 92 3.06 -1.82 3.42
C ARG A 92 1.80 -1.78 4.29
N ARG A 93 0.87 -0.86 4.01
CA ARG A 93 -0.37 -0.68 4.77
C ARG A 93 -1.50 -1.49 4.13
N PRO A 94 -2.03 -2.52 4.82
CA PRO A 94 -3.14 -3.30 4.28
C PRO A 94 -4.43 -2.49 4.26
N MET A 95 -5.21 -2.65 3.18
CA MET A 95 -6.59 -2.18 3.11
C MET A 95 -7.51 -3.38 3.27
N GLY A 96 -8.19 -3.45 4.42
CA GLY A 96 -8.93 -4.64 4.82
C GLY A 96 -7.98 -5.74 5.31
N ARG A 97 -7.88 -6.84 4.56
CA ARG A 97 -7.06 -8.00 4.94
C ARG A 97 -5.70 -8.02 4.22
N TRP A 98 -4.75 -8.79 4.75
CA TRP A 98 -3.38 -8.88 4.21
C TRP A 98 -3.26 -9.63 2.87
N ASP A 99 -4.17 -10.58 2.61
CA ASP A 99 -4.30 -11.27 1.33
C ASP A 99 -4.66 -10.28 0.21
N ILE A 100 -5.58 -9.34 0.47
CA ILE A 100 -5.95 -8.27 -0.48
C ILE A 100 -4.72 -7.44 -0.88
N LEU A 101 -3.90 -7.03 0.11
CA LEU A 101 -2.67 -6.29 -0.19
C LEU A 101 -1.67 -7.15 -0.97
N HIS A 102 -1.55 -8.44 -0.63
CA HIS A 102 -0.64 -9.34 -1.34
C HIS A 102 -1.04 -9.52 -2.81
N GLU A 103 -2.31 -9.79 -3.08
CA GLU A 103 -2.85 -9.89 -4.45
C GLU A 103 -2.70 -8.57 -5.21
N GLN A 104 -2.99 -7.44 -4.55
CA GLN A 104 -2.76 -6.12 -5.11
C GLN A 104 -1.30 -5.92 -5.55
N LEU A 105 -0.32 -6.32 -4.73
CA LEU A 105 1.10 -6.18 -5.06
C LEU A 105 1.51 -7.10 -6.21
N LEU A 106 0.97 -8.33 -6.27
CA LEU A 106 1.20 -9.22 -7.42
C LEU A 106 0.65 -8.61 -8.71
N GLN A 107 -0.54 -8.01 -8.67
CA GLN A 107 -1.13 -7.34 -9.82
C GLN A 107 -0.29 -6.14 -10.30
N LEU A 108 0.34 -5.39 -9.38
CA LEU A 108 1.26 -4.32 -9.76
C LEU A 108 2.49 -4.86 -10.50
N LEU A 109 3.07 -5.98 -10.04
CA LEU A 109 4.23 -6.60 -10.68
C LEU A 109 3.88 -7.06 -12.09
N ASP A 110 2.77 -7.79 -12.21
CA ASP A 110 2.29 -8.33 -13.48
C ASP A 110 1.88 -7.19 -14.44
N GLY A 111 1.27 -6.13 -13.93
CA GLY A 111 0.91 -4.94 -14.72
C GLY A 111 2.11 -4.23 -15.32
N ILE A 112 3.21 -4.05 -14.56
CA ILE A 112 4.44 -3.44 -15.09
C ILE A 112 5.08 -4.31 -16.19
N GLU A 113 4.99 -5.63 -16.08
CA GLU A 113 5.52 -6.55 -17.09
C GLU A 113 4.68 -6.56 -18.38
N ARG A 114 3.35 -6.48 -18.24
CA ARG A 114 2.40 -6.54 -19.37
C ARG A 114 2.16 -5.21 -20.08
N HIS A 115 2.35 -4.08 -19.40
CA HIS A 115 1.95 -2.76 -19.90
C HIS A 115 3.16 -1.80 -19.94
N PRO A 116 3.91 -1.73 -21.06
CA PRO A 116 5.12 -0.91 -21.16
C PRO A 116 4.87 0.61 -21.10
N HIS A 117 3.64 1.05 -21.36
CA HIS A 117 3.18 2.44 -21.20
C HIS A 117 2.89 2.82 -19.73
N VAL A 118 2.98 1.87 -18.80
CA VAL A 118 2.80 2.08 -17.36
C VAL A 118 4.16 2.08 -16.67
N VAL A 119 4.52 3.22 -16.08
CA VAL A 119 5.76 3.38 -15.30
C VAL A 119 5.40 3.56 -13.84
N ILE A 120 5.89 2.66 -12.98
CA ILE A 120 5.72 2.77 -11.52
C ILE A 120 7.06 3.09 -10.85
N GLN A 121 7.08 4.15 -10.05
CA GLN A 121 8.18 4.56 -9.20
C GLN A 121 7.74 4.51 -7.74
N VAL A 122 8.63 4.03 -6.88
CA VAL A 122 8.34 4.00 -5.44
C VAL A 122 9.19 5.01 -4.71
N ALA A 123 8.53 5.84 -3.93
CA ALA A 123 9.12 6.85 -3.08
C ALA A 123 9.32 6.28 -1.66
N PRO A 124 10.57 6.04 -1.22
CA PRO A 124 10.83 5.41 0.07
C PRO A 124 10.39 6.26 1.27
N LEU A 125 10.05 5.59 2.37
CA LEU A 125 9.76 6.24 3.67
C LEU A 125 10.94 7.07 4.20
N ALA A 126 12.15 6.79 3.76
CA ALA A 126 13.37 7.48 4.17
C ALA A 126 13.60 8.82 3.45
N ILE A 127 12.74 9.21 2.48
CA ILE A 127 12.84 10.52 1.84
C ILE A 127 12.52 11.60 2.89
N VAL A 128 13.43 12.56 3.04
CA VAL A 128 13.21 13.78 3.83
C VAL A 128 12.44 14.79 2.97
N ASP A 129 11.52 15.53 3.59
CA ASP A 129 10.69 16.56 2.93
C ASP A 129 9.90 16.06 1.72
N HIS A 130 9.24 14.91 1.89
CA HIS A 130 8.52 14.26 0.81
C HIS A 130 7.31 15.12 0.34
N PRO A 131 7.29 15.60 -0.92
CA PRO A 131 6.27 16.57 -1.36
C PRO A 131 4.84 16.00 -1.42
N LEU A 132 4.70 14.68 -1.53
CA LEU A 132 3.38 14.01 -1.49
C LEU A 132 2.76 13.88 -0.08
N LEU A 133 3.41 14.39 0.97
CA LEU A 133 2.78 14.47 2.29
C LEU A 133 1.57 15.42 2.29
N GLY A 134 1.50 16.34 1.33
CA GLY A 134 0.36 17.25 1.13
C GLY A 134 -0.89 16.58 0.52
N GLY A 135 -0.82 15.29 0.17
CA GLY A 135 -1.92 14.53 -0.41
C GLY A 135 -1.62 14.04 -1.82
N SER A 136 -2.62 13.37 -2.39
CA SER A 136 -2.58 12.80 -3.72
C SER A 136 -2.84 13.83 -4.80
N LEU A 137 -2.17 13.68 -5.94
CA LEU A 137 -2.43 14.49 -7.14
C LEU A 137 -2.42 13.61 -8.39
N GLU A 138 -3.21 14.04 -9.36
CA GLU A 138 -3.34 13.45 -10.67
C GLU A 138 -3.23 14.58 -11.71
N ILE A 139 -2.29 14.49 -12.64
CA ILE A 139 -2.11 15.47 -13.72
C ILE A 139 -2.49 14.79 -15.02
N LEU A 140 -3.49 15.34 -15.71
CA LEU A 140 -3.96 14.88 -17.01
C LEU A 140 -3.48 15.86 -18.07
N ARG A 141 -2.82 15.35 -19.10
CA ARG A 141 -2.34 16.16 -20.21
C ARG A 141 -2.97 15.76 -21.52
N PHE A 142 -3.35 16.77 -22.30
CA PHE A 142 -4.07 16.59 -23.56
C PHE A 142 -3.24 17.02 -24.77
N GLY A 143 -1.98 17.39 -24.55
CA GLY A 143 -1.11 17.91 -25.60
C GLY A 143 -1.70 19.19 -26.22
N ASP A 144 -1.76 19.23 -27.55
CA ASP A 144 -2.30 20.40 -28.26
C ASP A 144 -3.84 20.42 -28.32
N GLN A 145 -4.54 19.40 -27.80
CA GLN A 145 -5.99 19.28 -27.92
C GLN A 145 -6.76 20.09 -26.87
N ALA A 146 -6.21 20.23 -25.66
CA ALA A 146 -6.81 20.97 -24.57
C ALA A 146 -5.76 21.37 -23.51
N PRO A 147 -6.05 22.36 -22.64
CA PRO A 147 -5.20 22.67 -21.50
C PRO A 147 -5.10 21.50 -20.52
N ASP A 148 -3.90 21.28 -19.96
CA ASP A 148 -3.67 20.31 -18.89
C ASP A 148 -4.58 20.61 -17.68
N ILE A 149 -4.92 19.59 -16.91
CA ILE A 149 -5.64 19.75 -15.64
C ILE A 149 -4.98 18.95 -14.53
N VAL A 150 -5.13 19.45 -13.31
CA VAL A 150 -4.76 18.70 -12.10
C VAL A 150 -6.02 18.36 -11.33
N HIS A 151 -6.17 17.10 -10.98
CA HIS A 151 -7.20 16.59 -10.11
C HIS A 151 -6.59 16.13 -8.78
N GLN A 152 -7.16 16.59 -7.67
CA GLN A 152 -6.80 16.16 -6.32
C GLN A 152 -8.01 15.48 -5.68
N PRO A 153 -8.02 14.14 -5.56
CA PRO A 153 -9.17 13.43 -5.06
C PRO A 153 -9.40 13.72 -3.58
N THR A 154 -10.66 13.81 -3.18
CA THR A 154 -11.06 13.88 -1.78
C THR A 154 -11.52 12.52 -1.28
N PHE A 155 -11.45 12.34 0.04
CA PHE A 155 -11.85 11.10 0.71
C PHE A 155 -13.30 10.67 0.41
N THR A 156 -14.21 11.61 0.18
CA THR A 156 -15.63 11.34 -0.11
C THR A 156 -15.93 11.04 -1.58
N GLY A 157 -14.90 11.03 -2.44
CA GLY A 157 -15.07 10.71 -3.85
C GLY A 157 -15.41 11.91 -4.74
N GLY A 158 -15.12 13.13 -4.29
CA GLY A 158 -15.00 14.27 -5.19
C GLY A 158 -13.52 14.55 -5.49
N GLY A 159 -13.26 15.77 -5.91
CA GLY A 159 -11.91 16.28 -6.05
C GLY A 159 -11.88 17.79 -6.27
N VAL A 160 -10.71 18.37 -6.04
CA VAL A 160 -10.40 19.74 -6.46
C VAL A 160 -9.75 19.66 -7.83
N TYR A 161 -10.16 20.56 -8.73
CA TYR A 161 -9.57 20.68 -10.05
C TYR A 161 -8.81 22.01 -10.12
N ALA A 162 -7.53 21.94 -10.43
CA ALA A 162 -6.73 23.09 -10.81
C ALA A 162 -6.60 23.12 -12.34
N ILE A 163 -7.01 24.25 -12.92
CA ILE A 163 -7.06 24.49 -14.37
C ILE A 163 -6.28 25.76 -14.77
N GLU A 164 -5.74 26.49 -13.78
CA GLU A 164 -4.92 27.66 -14.03
C GLU A 164 -3.45 27.24 -14.19
N ASP A 165 -2.76 27.81 -15.19
CA ASP A 165 -1.38 27.47 -15.54
C ASP A 165 -0.42 27.53 -14.35
N HIS A 166 -0.62 28.51 -13.46
CA HIS A 166 0.17 28.67 -12.25
C HIS A 166 0.09 27.43 -11.35
N ASP A 167 -1.13 26.99 -11.05
CA ASP A 167 -1.38 25.86 -10.13
C ASP A 167 -0.93 24.53 -10.74
N ILE A 168 -1.14 24.37 -12.05
CA ILE A 168 -0.65 23.23 -12.82
C ILE A 168 0.88 23.18 -12.76
N ALA A 169 1.56 24.32 -12.91
CA ALA A 169 3.01 24.40 -12.83
C ALA A 169 3.54 24.08 -11.43
N GLU A 170 2.86 24.51 -10.37
CA GLU A 170 3.21 24.14 -8.99
C GLU A 170 3.05 22.64 -8.73
N CYS A 171 1.93 22.06 -9.13
CA CYS A 171 1.68 20.61 -9.00
C CYS A 171 2.67 19.79 -9.82
N THR A 172 3.02 20.25 -11.03
CA THR A 172 4.04 19.63 -11.87
C THR A 172 5.41 19.64 -11.18
N ARG A 173 5.79 20.75 -10.53
CA ARG A 173 7.04 20.84 -9.75
C ARG A 173 7.02 19.89 -8.55
N ALA A 174 5.89 19.81 -7.83
CA ALA A 174 5.72 18.87 -6.71
C ALA A 174 5.87 17.42 -7.16
N ARG A 175 5.25 17.03 -8.29
CA ARG A 175 5.43 15.73 -8.92
C ARG A 175 6.90 15.46 -9.27
N GLN A 176 7.57 16.39 -9.94
CA GLN A 176 8.98 16.22 -10.31
C GLN A 176 9.87 16.03 -9.07
N ALA A 177 9.60 16.73 -7.97
CA ALA A 177 10.30 16.54 -6.71
C ALA A 177 10.05 15.13 -6.13
N ALA A 178 8.81 14.63 -6.18
CA ALA A 178 8.48 13.26 -5.78
C ALA A 178 9.24 12.22 -6.64
N CYS A 179 9.28 12.42 -7.96
CA CYS A 179 10.04 11.58 -8.89
C CYS A 179 11.55 11.59 -8.63
N ARG A 180 12.14 12.70 -8.14
CA ARG A 180 13.57 12.77 -7.82
C ARG A 180 13.93 11.97 -6.56
N GLY A 181 13.03 11.96 -5.58
CA GLY A 181 13.18 11.14 -4.38
C GLY A 181 12.92 9.64 -4.66
N ALA A 182 11.98 9.36 -5.57
CA ALA A 182 11.71 8.02 -6.06
C ALA A 182 12.82 7.55 -7.02
N ARG A 183 13.27 6.30 -6.91
CA ARG A 183 14.26 5.78 -7.86
C ARG A 183 13.54 5.03 -8.99
N PRO A 184 13.81 5.36 -10.28
CA PRO A 184 13.28 4.59 -11.41
C PRO A 184 13.64 3.10 -11.25
N GLY A 185 12.66 2.20 -11.44
CA GLY A 185 12.92 0.76 -11.47
C GLY A 185 13.13 0.08 -10.10
N ARG A 186 12.89 0.74 -8.95
CA ARG A 186 12.86 0.03 -7.65
C ARG A 186 11.54 -0.74 -7.44
N ILE A 187 11.19 -1.61 -8.39
CA ILE A 187 10.20 -2.68 -8.16
C ILE A 187 10.67 -3.59 -7.01
N ALA A 188 11.96 -3.59 -6.66
CA ALA A 188 12.50 -4.32 -5.51
C ALA A 188 11.73 -4.14 -4.19
N CYS A 189 11.17 -2.95 -3.92
CA CYS A 189 10.33 -2.76 -2.74
C CYS A 189 8.94 -3.40 -2.91
N VAL A 190 8.34 -3.37 -4.10
CA VAL A 190 7.11 -4.09 -4.45
C VAL A 190 7.34 -5.61 -4.35
N HIS A 191 8.43 -6.13 -4.94
CA HIS A 191 8.83 -7.53 -4.82
C HIS A 191 9.08 -7.93 -3.37
N ARG A 192 9.72 -7.08 -2.56
CA ARG A 192 9.99 -7.37 -1.14
C ARG A 192 8.70 -7.34 -0.32
N ALA A 193 7.80 -6.40 -0.58
CA ALA A 193 6.49 -6.33 0.03
C ALA A 193 5.64 -7.56 -0.34
N ALA A 194 5.61 -7.94 -1.62
CA ALA A 194 4.93 -9.14 -2.12
C ALA A 194 5.48 -10.42 -1.48
N ARG A 195 6.81 -10.56 -1.40
CA ARG A 195 7.47 -11.69 -0.72
C ARG A 195 7.32 -11.67 0.81
N GLY A 196 6.71 -10.61 1.36
CA GLY A 196 6.42 -10.48 2.79
C GLY A 196 7.62 -10.13 3.67
N GLY A 197 8.71 -9.63 3.09
CA GLY A 197 9.97 -9.35 3.81
C GLY A 197 9.94 -8.15 4.76
N ASP A 198 9.03 -7.19 4.54
CA ASP A 198 8.93 -5.94 5.32
C ASP A 198 7.54 -5.73 5.96
N ARG A 199 6.79 -6.82 6.23
CA ARG A 199 5.51 -6.68 6.94
C ARG A 199 5.76 -6.12 8.34
N PRO A 200 5.09 -5.04 8.77
CA PRO A 200 5.09 -4.67 10.18
C PRO A 200 4.59 -5.86 11.00
N ARG A 201 5.28 -6.15 12.12
CA ARG A 201 5.09 -7.26 13.09
C ARG A 201 3.69 -7.30 13.76
N ALA A 202 2.66 -6.68 13.20
CA ALA A 202 1.36 -6.55 13.83
C ALA A 202 0.44 -7.76 13.54
N ALA A 203 0.35 -8.62 14.57
CA ALA A 203 -0.71 -9.59 14.86
C ALA A 203 -1.04 -10.63 13.77
N GLU A 204 -0.17 -11.63 13.62
CA GLU A 204 -0.53 -12.91 12.99
C GLU A 204 -1.38 -13.76 13.94
N GLN A 205 -2.36 -14.50 13.41
CA GLN A 205 -3.06 -15.53 14.17
C GLN A 205 -2.08 -16.68 14.51
N PRO A 206 -1.98 -17.08 15.79
CA PRO A 206 -1.01 -18.08 16.22
C PRO A 206 -1.33 -19.50 15.72
N LEU A 207 -0.29 -20.28 15.40
CA LEU A 207 -0.42 -21.70 15.03
C LEU A 207 -0.44 -22.65 16.25
N GLY A 208 -0.52 -22.13 17.47
CA GLY A 208 -0.55 -22.93 18.71
C GLY A 208 -0.45 -22.08 19.98
N PRO A 209 -0.61 -22.68 21.18
CA PRO A 209 -0.46 -21.98 22.44
C PRO A 209 1.01 -21.58 22.70
N TRP A 210 1.21 -20.63 23.61
CA TRP A 210 2.54 -20.34 24.17
C TRP A 210 3.05 -21.55 24.96
N PHE A 211 4.34 -21.84 24.85
CA PHE A 211 5.00 -22.91 25.60
C PHE A 211 6.32 -22.42 26.20
N THR A 212 6.64 -22.95 27.37
CA THR A 212 7.90 -22.73 28.07
C THR A 212 8.82 -23.92 27.84
N SER A 213 10.13 -23.69 27.81
CA SER A 213 11.10 -24.80 27.74
C SER A 213 11.13 -25.56 29.07
N SER A 214 11.26 -26.89 29.02
CA SER A 214 11.32 -27.78 30.20
C SER A 214 12.59 -27.63 31.07
N TYR A 215 13.41 -26.61 30.82
CA TYR A 215 14.74 -26.41 31.43
C TYR A 215 14.81 -25.20 32.39
N SER A 216 13.68 -24.79 32.97
CA SER A 216 13.60 -23.80 34.05
C SER A 216 14.07 -24.40 35.38
N GLY A 217 15.38 -24.66 35.47
CA GLY A 217 16.01 -25.12 36.71
C GLY A 217 16.03 -24.02 37.77
N GLY A 218 15.22 -24.21 38.83
CA GLY A 218 15.51 -23.89 40.23
C GLY A 218 15.78 -22.45 40.70
N ASN A 219 16.12 -21.49 39.83
CA ASN A 219 16.42 -20.12 40.25
C ASN A 219 15.69 -19.11 39.36
N ASN A 220 14.85 -18.29 40.00
CA ASN A 220 13.62 -17.74 39.46
C ASN A 220 13.76 -16.52 38.53
N ASN A 221 14.87 -16.40 37.77
CA ASN A 221 15.28 -15.13 37.21
C ASN A 221 15.31 -14.97 35.68
N SER A 222 14.88 -15.94 34.87
CA SER A 222 14.65 -15.71 33.43
C SER A 222 13.68 -16.73 32.86
N CYS A 223 12.41 -16.35 32.65
CA CYS A 223 11.43 -17.22 32.01
C CYS A 223 10.87 -16.52 30.76
N VAL A 224 11.36 -16.94 29.60
CA VAL A 224 10.77 -16.60 28.30
C VAL A 224 9.86 -17.74 27.86
N GLU A 225 8.77 -17.39 27.19
CA GLU A 225 7.90 -18.35 26.51
C GLU A 225 7.86 -18.07 25.01
N ALA A 226 7.75 -19.15 24.23
CA ALA A 226 7.79 -19.10 22.79
C ALA A 226 6.49 -19.65 22.18
N ARG A 227 6.22 -19.30 20.93
CA ARG A 227 5.06 -19.77 20.18
C ARG A 227 5.39 -19.82 18.69
N PHE A 228 5.06 -20.93 18.04
CA PHE A 228 5.23 -21.04 16.60
C PHE A 228 4.13 -20.30 15.85
N THR A 229 4.52 -19.62 14.77
CA THR A 229 3.61 -18.95 13.83
C THR A 229 3.84 -19.47 12.43
N ALA A 230 2.99 -19.09 11.47
CA ALA A 230 3.13 -19.50 10.08
C ALA A 230 4.44 -19.03 9.42
N ARG A 231 5.16 -18.10 10.05
CA ARG A 231 6.40 -17.49 9.50
C ARG A 231 7.64 -17.69 10.37
N GLY A 232 7.48 -18.21 11.58
CA GLY A 232 8.60 -18.51 12.47
C GLY A 232 8.18 -18.68 13.92
N THR A 233 8.77 -17.89 14.83
CA THR A 233 8.62 -18.08 16.28
C THR A 233 8.51 -16.73 16.99
N ASP A 234 7.44 -16.53 17.76
CA ASP A 234 7.31 -15.42 18.69
C ASP A 234 7.92 -15.79 20.04
N VAL A 235 8.56 -14.84 20.71
CA VAL A 235 9.10 -14.98 22.07
C VAL A 235 8.67 -13.80 22.92
N ARG A 236 8.22 -14.05 24.14
CA ARG A 236 7.87 -13.00 25.11
C ARG A 236 8.29 -13.35 26.53
N ASP A 237 8.22 -12.36 27.41
CA ASP A 237 8.40 -12.54 28.85
C ASP A 237 7.13 -13.16 29.45
N SER A 238 7.28 -14.30 30.13
CA SER A 238 6.15 -15.00 30.75
C SER A 238 5.57 -14.23 31.94
N LYS A 239 6.35 -13.34 32.58
CA LYS A 239 5.92 -12.51 33.73
C LYS A 239 5.25 -11.21 33.29
N ALA A 240 5.44 -10.80 32.04
CA ALA A 240 4.82 -9.59 31.48
C ALA A 240 4.18 -9.85 30.09
N PRO A 241 3.20 -10.77 29.99
CA PRO A 241 2.65 -11.22 28.71
C PRO A 241 1.91 -10.13 27.90
N HIS A 242 1.60 -9.00 28.54
CA HIS A 242 0.92 -7.85 27.95
C HIS A 242 1.89 -6.81 27.35
N HIS A 243 3.20 -6.91 27.60
CA HIS A 243 4.20 -5.92 27.14
C HIS A 243 4.65 -6.15 25.68
N GLY A 244 3.97 -7.03 24.94
CA GLY A 244 4.31 -7.38 23.56
C GLY A 244 5.22 -8.60 23.46
N HIS A 245 5.64 -8.92 22.23
CA HIS A 245 6.48 -10.08 21.91
C HIS A 245 7.46 -9.74 20.77
N LEU A 246 8.53 -10.52 20.66
CA LEU A 246 9.51 -10.46 19.58
C LEU A 246 9.27 -11.61 18.59
N GLY A 247 8.99 -11.32 17.33
CA GLY A 247 8.78 -12.34 16.28
C GLY A 247 10.04 -12.60 15.43
N PHE A 248 10.51 -13.84 15.39
CA PHE A 248 11.65 -14.28 14.60
C PHE A 248 11.18 -15.04 13.37
N THR A 249 11.83 -14.84 12.22
CA THR A 249 11.60 -15.72 11.05
C THR A 249 12.15 -17.12 11.31
N THR A 250 11.66 -18.12 10.57
CA THR A 250 12.18 -19.51 10.66
C THR A 250 13.71 -19.57 10.48
N ALA A 251 14.27 -18.81 9.53
CA ALA A 251 15.71 -18.77 9.30
C ALA A 251 16.48 -18.12 10.46
N GLN A 252 15.97 -17.02 11.02
CA GLN A 252 16.57 -16.36 12.18
C GLN A 252 16.54 -17.26 13.42
N TRP A 253 15.41 -17.93 13.66
CA TRP A 253 15.24 -18.85 14.78
C TRP A 253 16.19 -20.05 14.67
N THR A 254 16.25 -20.70 13.51
CA THR A 254 17.14 -21.84 13.28
C THR A 254 18.62 -21.47 13.38
N SER A 255 19.00 -20.25 12.96
CA SER A 255 20.37 -19.73 13.11
C SER A 255 20.71 -19.36 14.57
N PHE A 256 19.70 -18.94 15.35
CA PHE A 256 19.84 -18.62 16.77
C PHE A 256 20.02 -19.87 17.64
N LEU A 257 19.29 -20.96 17.39
CA LEU A 257 19.32 -22.16 18.24
C LEU A 257 20.74 -22.70 18.52
N PRO A 258 21.66 -22.83 17.53
CA PRO A 258 23.04 -23.26 17.77
C PRO A 258 23.81 -22.33 18.72
N THR A 259 23.56 -21.01 18.71
CA THR A 259 24.25 -20.05 19.58
C THR A 259 23.81 -20.17 21.05
N VAL A 260 22.55 -20.55 21.29
CA VAL A 260 22.04 -20.89 22.62
C VAL A 260 22.64 -22.22 23.10
N HIS A 261 22.81 -23.18 22.20
CA HIS A 261 23.44 -24.46 22.52
C HIS A 261 24.98 -24.36 22.69
N HIS A 262 25.65 -23.40 22.04
CA HIS A 262 27.11 -23.20 22.12
C HIS A 262 27.57 -22.14 23.13
N SER A 263 26.66 -21.43 23.78
CA SER A 263 26.97 -20.64 24.99
C SER A 263 27.08 -21.50 26.25
N ARG A 264 27.04 -22.85 26.10
CA ARG A 264 27.26 -23.84 27.17
C ARG A 264 28.62 -24.54 27.02
N ASP A 265 29.61 -23.88 27.64
CA ASP A 265 30.84 -24.39 28.29
C ASP A 265 32.04 -24.94 27.47
N PRO A 266 33.27 -24.47 27.76
CA PRO A 266 34.11 -25.20 28.72
C PRO A 266 34.89 -24.27 29.69
N ARG A 267 34.41 -24.17 30.94
CA ARG A 267 35.10 -24.05 32.22
C ARG A 267 34.06 -23.69 33.31
N GLY A 268 33.49 -24.71 33.95
CA GLY A 268 32.80 -24.62 35.24
C GLY A 268 32.11 -25.91 35.64
#